data_AF-A0A7V1ZF03-F1
#
_entry.id   AF-A0A7V1ZF03-F1
#
_cell.length_a   1.000
_cell.length_b   1.000
_cell.length_c   1.000
_cell.angle_alpha   90.00
_cell.angle_beta   90.00
_cell.angle_gamma   90.00
#
_symmetry.space_group_name_H-M   'P 1'
#
loop_
_entity.id
_entity.type
_entity.pdbx_description
1 polymer ?
#
loop_
_entity_poly.entity_id
_entity_poly.type
_entity_poly.pdbx_seq_one_letter_code
_entity_poly.pdbx_strand_id
1 'polypeptide(L)'
;MFILISYYNIFGSKKPFGFLITSLIISIGVLSLGMVFGFRKELIYLVIFSFLFNIIREVVKSYIDYEYDFGIRKTIAIFLSKNKTRILIKFLLIFLFLSLIFVSIILNNIYFSLYGIFSGIIFFLYILNLFSEKVLSKILKFLMFLGFLILFL
;
A
#
# COMPACT_ATOMS: atom_id res chain seq x y z
N MET A 1 -2.43 -5.73 -19.44
CA MET A 1 -3.16 -5.52 -18.15
C MET A 1 -4.35 -6.47 -18.01
N PHE A 2 -5.24 -6.56 -19.00
CA PHE A 2 -6.43 -7.43 -18.95
C PHE A 2 -6.10 -8.90 -18.71
N ILE A 3 -5.16 -9.50 -19.45
CA ILE A 3 -4.77 -10.91 -19.31
C ILE A 3 -4.20 -11.23 -17.91
N LEU A 4 -3.43 -10.33 -17.31
CA LEU A 4 -2.89 -10.47 -15.95
C LEU A 4 -3.97 -10.36 -14.86
N ILE A 5 -4.94 -9.45 -15.05
CA ILE A 5 -6.10 -9.29 -14.16
C ILE A 5 -6.99 -10.54 -14.23
N SER A 6 -7.24 -11.05 -15.44
CA SER A 6 -8.00 -12.28 -15.67
C SER A 6 -7.32 -13.49 -15.02
N TYR A 7 -6.01 -13.63 -15.21
CA TYR A 7 -5.23 -14.72 -14.61
C TYR A 7 -5.22 -14.66 -13.07
N TYR A 8 -5.18 -13.45 -12.51
CA TYR A 8 -5.29 -13.22 -11.07
C TYR A 8 -6.66 -13.62 -10.50
N ASN A 9 -7.76 -13.22 -11.16
CA ASN A 9 -9.11 -13.57 -10.72
C ASN A 9 -9.34 -15.10 -10.69
N ILE A 10 -8.72 -15.83 -11.61
CA ILE A 10 -8.92 -17.28 -11.76
C ILE A 10 -8.02 -18.10 -10.81
N PHE A 11 -6.75 -17.74 -10.63
CA PHE A 11 -5.77 -18.55 -9.87
C PHE A 11 -5.21 -17.88 -8.61
N GLY A 12 -5.19 -16.55 -8.54
CA GLY A 12 -4.59 -15.78 -7.45
C GLY A 12 -5.48 -15.69 -6.20
N SER A 13 -6.81 -15.64 -6.37
CA SER A 13 -7.80 -15.51 -5.29
C SER A 13 -7.78 -16.67 -4.27
N LYS A 14 -7.21 -17.82 -4.64
CA LYS A 14 -7.09 -19.01 -3.77
C LYS A 14 -5.75 -19.14 -3.03
N LYS A 15 -4.81 -18.21 -3.23
CA LYS A 15 -3.48 -18.25 -2.60
C LYS A 15 -3.30 -17.08 -1.62
N PRO A 16 -2.68 -17.30 -0.43
CA PRO A 16 -2.52 -16.28 0.60
C PRO A 16 -1.68 -15.07 0.13
N PHE A 17 -0.86 -15.25 -0.91
CA PHE A 17 0.03 -14.22 -1.46
C PHE A 17 -0.50 -13.52 -2.71
N GLY A 18 -1.78 -13.70 -3.06
CA GLY A 18 -2.37 -13.02 -4.22
C GLY A 18 -2.19 -11.49 -4.18
N PHE A 19 -2.24 -10.89 -2.99
CA PHE A 19 -2.05 -9.45 -2.81
C PHE A 19 -0.73 -8.89 -3.39
N LEU A 20 0.33 -9.71 -3.48
CA LEU A 20 1.60 -9.31 -4.09
C LEU A 20 1.45 -9.08 -5.59
N ILE A 21 0.71 -9.97 -6.26
CA ILE A 21 0.47 -9.89 -7.71
C ILE A 21 -0.42 -8.69 -8.03
N THR A 22 -1.47 -8.44 -7.24
CA THR A 22 -2.32 -7.26 -7.39
C THR A 22 -1.54 -5.97 -7.17
N SER A 23 -0.66 -5.95 -6.16
CA SER A 23 0.21 -4.80 -5.91
C SER A 23 1.21 -4.57 -7.05
N LEU A 24 1.80 -5.64 -7.62
CA LEU A 24 2.66 -5.53 -8.80
C LEU A 24 1.90 -4.96 -10.00
N ILE A 25 0.70 -5.47 -10.30
CA ILE A 25 -0.12 -5.00 -11.43
C ILE A 25 -0.47 -3.52 -11.28
N ILE A 26 -0.89 -3.09 -10.08
CA ILE A 26 -1.22 -1.69 -9.80
C ILE A 26 0.02 -0.80 -9.96
N SER A 27 1.18 -1.26 -9.47
CA SER A 27 2.44 -0.51 -9.57
C SER A 27 2.91 -0.35 -11.02
N ILE A 28 2.74 -1.38 -11.85
CA ILE A 28 2.99 -1.32 -13.30
C ILE A 28 2.00 -0.34 -13.97
N GLY A 29 0.73 -0.34 -13.53
CA GLY A 29 -0.28 0.62 -13.99
C GLY A 29 0.12 2.07 -13.70
N VAL A 30 0.58 2.36 -12.48
CA VAL A 30 1.08 3.70 -12.10
C VAL A 30 2.30 4.10 -12.94
N LEU A 31 3.19 3.15 -13.25
CA LEU A 31 4.34 3.34 -14.14
C LEU A 31 3.91 3.76 -15.55
N SER A 32 2.90 3.09 -16.10
CA SER A 32 2.36 3.41 -17.43
C SER A 32 1.75 4.81 -17.49
N LEU A 33 1.07 5.25 -16.42
CA LEU A 33 0.58 6.63 -16.31
C LEU A 33 1.76 7.62 -16.23
N GLY A 34 2.78 7.32 -15.44
CA GLY A 34 3.98 8.16 -15.34
C GLY A 34 4.75 8.30 -16.67
N MET A 35 4.78 7.25 -17.50
CA MET A 35 5.39 7.31 -18.84
C MET A 35 4.63 8.24 -19.79
N VAL A 36 3.29 8.28 -19.73
CA VAL A 36 2.46 9.14 -20.59
C VAL A 36 2.66 10.63 -20.30
N PHE A 37 2.98 11.00 -19.06
CA PHE A 37 3.17 12.40 -18.67
C PHE A 37 4.63 12.91 -18.73
N GLY A 38 5.55 12.12 -19.31
CA GLY A 38 6.96 12.49 -19.45
C GLY A 38 7.81 11.92 -18.32
N PHE A 39 8.67 10.96 -18.66
CA PHE A 39 9.41 10.18 -17.69
C PHE A 39 10.47 11.01 -16.96
N ARG A 40 10.28 11.26 -15.66
CA ARG A 40 11.31 11.82 -14.78
C ARG A 40 11.85 10.75 -13.83
N LYS A 41 13.11 10.87 -13.39
CA LYS A 41 13.77 9.88 -12.52
C LYS A 41 13.02 9.69 -11.19
N GLU A 42 12.29 10.71 -10.74
CA GLU A 42 11.49 10.66 -9.52
C GLU A 42 10.29 9.69 -9.62
N LEU A 43 9.82 9.37 -10.83
CA LEU A 43 8.69 8.46 -11.05
C LEU A 43 9.00 7.01 -10.65
N ILE A 44 10.27 6.62 -10.56
CA ILE A 44 10.65 5.29 -10.06
C ILE A 44 10.21 5.13 -8.60
N TYR A 45 10.27 6.20 -7.80
CA TYR A 45 9.80 6.16 -6.41
C TYR A 45 8.28 6.02 -6.32
N LEU A 46 7.50 6.51 -7.30
CA LEU A 46 6.05 6.27 -7.35
C LEU A 46 5.72 4.78 -7.45
N VAL A 47 6.52 4.01 -8.19
CA VAL A 47 6.31 2.57 -8.34
C VAL A 47 6.49 1.87 -7.01
N ILE A 48 7.58 2.19 -6.33
CA ILE A 48 7.94 1.61 -5.03
C ILE A 48 6.88 1.98 -4.00
N PHE A 49 6.44 3.24 -3.98
CA PHE A 49 5.40 3.68 -3.04
C PHE A 49 4.04 3.10 -3.35
N SER A 50 3.61 3.12 -4.61
CA SER A 50 2.35 2.48 -5.03
C SER A 50 2.35 1.01 -4.62
N PHE A 51 3.47 0.32 -4.79
CA PHE A 51 3.61 -1.09 -4.38
C PHE A 51 3.45 -1.25 -2.87
N LEU A 52 4.20 -0.48 -2.08
CA LEU A 52 4.19 -0.59 -0.62
C LEU A 52 2.84 -0.21 -0.01
N PHE A 53 2.27 0.94 -0.42
CA PHE A 53 0.95 1.36 0.04
C PHE A 53 -0.11 0.32 -0.31
N ASN A 54 -0.06 -0.26 -1.51
CA ASN A 54 -1.06 -1.23 -1.92
C ASN A 54 -0.92 -2.57 -1.19
N ILE A 55 0.30 -3.04 -0.93
CA ILE A 55 0.53 -4.22 -0.07
C ILE A 55 -0.14 -4.00 1.29
N ILE A 56 0.15 -2.88 1.94
CA ILE A 56 -0.38 -2.60 3.28
C ILE A 56 -1.89 -2.52 3.22
N ARG A 57 -2.45 -1.84 2.22
CA ARG A 57 -3.89 -1.73 2.04
C ARG A 57 -4.58 -3.08 1.84
N GLU A 58 -4.00 -3.99 1.06
CA GLU A 58 -4.55 -5.33 0.85
C GLU A 58 -4.44 -6.19 2.12
N VAL A 59 -3.35 -6.08 2.89
CA VAL A 59 -3.23 -6.73 4.21
C VAL A 59 -4.29 -6.18 5.19
N VAL A 60 -4.52 -4.85 5.19
CA VAL A 60 -5.56 -4.20 6.00
C VAL A 60 -6.96 -4.67 5.58
N LYS A 61 -7.25 -4.80 4.28
CA LYS A 61 -8.53 -5.37 3.82
C LYS A 61 -8.69 -6.82 4.25
N SER A 62 -7.65 -7.62 4.09
CA SER A 62 -7.67 -9.03 4.54
C SER A 62 -7.94 -9.14 6.04
N TYR A 63 -7.51 -8.18 6.86
CA TYR A 63 -7.87 -8.09 8.27
C TYR A 63 -9.36 -7.72 8.48
N ILE A 64 -9.87 -6.72 7.76
CA ILE A 64 -11.27 -6.29 7.85
C ILE A 64 -12.23 -7.43 7.46
N ASP A 65 -11.88 -8.14 6.39
CA ASP A 65 -12.71 -9.20 5.80
C ASP A 65 -12.47 -10.58 6.44
N TYR A 66 -11.64 -10.66 7.50
CA TYR A 66 -11.21 -11.92 8.12
C TYR A 66 -12.38 -12.84 8.49
N GLU A 67 -13.44 -12.30 9.11
CA GLU A 67 -14.60 -13.09 9.54
C GLU A 67 -15.43 -13.60 8.36
N TYR A 68 -15.52 -12.81 7.29
CA TYR A 68 -16.24 -13.19 6.07
C TYR A 68 -15.46 -14.22 5.25
N ASP A 69 -14.14 -14.15 5.27
CA ASP A 69 -13.27 -15.04 4.50
C ASP A 69 -12.96 -16.36 5.23
N PHE A 70 -13.22 -16.45 6.54
CA PHE A 70 -12.87 -17.59 7.37
C PHE A 70 -13.54 -18.88 6.87
N GLY A 71 -12.72 -19.88 6.52
CA GLY A 71 -13.19 -21.16 5.97
C GLY A 71 -13.52 -21.16 4.47
N ILE A 72 -13.54 -20.00 3.80
CA ILE A 72 -13.92 -19.88 2.39
C ILE A 72 -12.70 -19.55 1.52
N ARG A 73 -11.84 -18.62 1.96
CA ARG A 73 -10.69 -18.14 1.19
C ARG A 73 -9.38 -18.37 1.96
N LYS A 74 -8.27 -18.48 1.23
CA LYS A 74 -6.92 -18.51 1.84
C LYS A 74 -6.30 -17.13 1.70
N THR A 75 -6.56 -16.24 2.66
CA THR A 75 -5.98 -14.89 2.70
C THR A 75 -4.82 -14.82 3.69
N ILE A 76 -4.02 -13.75 3.63
CA ILE A 76 -2.89 -13.56 4.57
C ILE A 76 -3.39 -13.55 6.01
N ALA A 77 -4.55 -12.96 6.26
CA ALA A 77 -5.07 -12.85 7.61
C ALA A 77 -5.47 -14.21 8.17
N ILE A 78 -6.02 -15.09 7.34
CA ILE A 78 -6.36 -16.46 7.70
C ILE A 78 -5.10 -17.28 7.98
N PHE A 79 -4.05 -17.11 7.17
CA PHE A 79 -2.78 -17.81 7.37
C PHE A 79 -2.07 -17.39 8.67
N LEU A 80 -2.03 -16.09 8.97
CA LEU A 80 -1.30 -15.55 10.12
C LEU A 80 -2.13 -15.50 11.41
N SER A 81 -3.46 -15.62 11.36
CA SER A 81 -4.43 -15.24 12.41
C SER A 81 -4.60 -13.73 12.57
N LYS A 82 -5.82 -13.31 12.94
CA LYS A 82 -6.26 -11.91 13.07
C LYS A 82 -5.28 -11.05 13.88
N ASN A 83 -4.82 -11.55 15.04
CA ASN A 83 -3.90 -10.80 15.91
C ASN A 83 -2.51 -10.61 15.28
N LYS A 84 -1.92 -11.64 14.67
CA LYS A 84 -0.61 -11.49 14.02
C LYS A 84 -0.70 -10.62 12.78
N THR A 85 -1.82 -10.63 12.06
CA THR A 85 -2.06 -9.69 10.94
C THR A 85 -2.10 -8.25 11.41
N ARG A 86 -2.72 -7.96 12.57
CA ARG A 86 -2.71 -6.62 13.15
C ARG A 86 -1.30 -6.16 13.48
N ILE A 87 -0.46 -7.04 14.03
CA ILE A 87 0.96 -6.77 14.29
C ILE A 87 1.71 -6.51 12.97
N LEU A 88 1.48 -7.35 11.95
CA LEU A 88 2.05 -7.17 10.62
C LEU A 88 1.69 -5.82 10.01
N ILE A 89 0.44 -5.36 10.13
CA ILE A 89 0.03 -4.03 9.65
C ILE A 89 0.86 -2.94 10.33
N LYS A 90 1.01 -2.98 11.66
CA LYS A 90 1.82 -1.99 12.39
C LYS A 90 3.27 -2.00 11.94
N PHE A 91 3.86 -3.18 11.81
CA PHE A 91 5.23 -3.34 11.32
C PHE A 91 5.40 -2.76 9.91
N LEU A 92 4.49 -3.07 8.99
CA LEU A 92 4.55 -2.56 7.62
C LEU A 92 4.36 -1.03 7.55
N LEU A 93 3.55 -0.44 8.43
CA LEU A 93 3.41 1.03 8.50
C LEU A 93 4.69 1.71 8.99
N ILE A 94 5.40 1.12 9.96
CA ILE A 94 6.72 1.61 10.39
C ILE A 94 7.71 1.52 9.25
N PHE A 95 7.73 0.39 8.53
CA PHE A 95 8.58 0.21 7.35
C PHE A 95 8.27 1.26 6.27
N LEU A 96 6.99 1.50 5.99
CA LEU A 96 6.56 2.52 5.04
C LEU A 96 7.00 3.92 5.47
N PHE A 97 6.89 4.26 6.75
CA PHE A 97 7.35 5.54 7.27
C PHE A 97 8.85 5.75 7.07
N LEU A 98 9.68 4.74 7.40
CA LEU A 98 11.11 4.78 7.18
C LEU A 98 11.46 4.95 5.69
N SER A 99 10.73 4.27 4.81
CA SER A 99 10.91 4.42 3.36
C SER A 99 10.58 5.84 2.87
N LEU A 100 9.54 6.47 3.43
CA LEU A 100 9.17 7.85 3.09
C LEU A 100 10.26 8.84 3.51
N ILE A 101 10.85 8.69 4.70
CA ILE A 101 11.98 9.52 5.16
C ILE A 101 13.16 9.38 4.20
N PHE A 102 13.53 8.14 3.85
CA PHE A 102 14.68 7.90 2.98
C PHE A 102 14.50 8.54 1.61
N VAL A 103 13.33 8.38 0.98
CA VAL A 103 13.07 9.00 -0.31
C VAL A 103 12.97 10.53 -0.21
N SER A 104 12.45 11.05 0.89
CA SER A 104 12.42 12.49 1.14
C SER A 104 13.82 13.11 1.15
N ILE A 105 14.79 12.41 1.74
CA ILE A 105 16.20 12.84 1.76
C ILE A 105 16.78 12.80 0.34
N ILE A 106 16.51 11.73 -0.42
CA ILE A 106 17.04 11.58 -1.79
C ILE A 106 16.47 12.64 -2.73
N LEU A 107 15.16 12.88 -2.68
CA LEU A 107 14.49 13.84 -3.57
C LEU A 107 14.81 15.29 -3.21
N ASN A 108 15.20 15.55 -1.96
CA ASN A 108 15.43 16.89 -1.44
C ASN A 108 14.29 17.88 -1.78
N ASN A 109 13.04 17.39 -1.75
CA ASN A 109 11.85 18.14 -2.12
C ASN A 109 11.03 18.45 -0.86
N ILE A 110 10.83 19.74 -0.58
CA ILE A 110 10.11 20.22 0.60
C ILE A 110 8.66 19.71 0.64
N TYR A 111 7.96 19.68 -0.49
CA TYR A 111 6.58 19.17 -0.57
C TYR A 111 6.52 17.68 -0.22
N PHE A 112 7.50 16.91 -0.68
CA PHE A 112 7.59 15.49 -0.35
C PHE A 112 7.95 15.26 1.13
N SER A 113 8.81 16.10 1.70
CA SER A 113 9.12 16.09 3.14
C SER A 113 7.88 16.36 4.00
N LEU A 114 7.08 17.38 3.65
CA LEU A 114 5.83 17.68 4.35
C LEU A 114 4.83 16.51 4.26
N TYR A 115 4.74 15.88 3.09
CA TYR A 115 3.93 14.67 2.91
C TYR A 115 4.40 13.50 3.77
N GLY A 116 5.72 13.28 3.87
CA GLY A 116 6.32 12.28 4.74
C GLY A 116 5.96 12.50 6.21
N ILE A 117 6.07 13.74 6.70
CA ILE A 117 5.70 14.13 8.06
C ILE A 117 4.20 13.90 8.31
N PHE A 118 3.34 14.39 7.41
CA PHE A 118 1.89 14.22 7.52
C PHE A 118 1.49 12.74 7.57
N SER A 119 2.05 11.92 6.67
CA SER A 119 1.83 10.47 6.65
C SER A 119 2.33 9.80 7.94
N GLY A 120 3.48 10.23 8.45
CA GLY A 120 4.06 9.74 9.70
C GLY A 120 3.18 9.98 10.92
N ILE A 121 2.62 11.18 11.05
CA ILE A 121 1.67 11.51 12.12
C ILE A 121 0.48 10.55 12.07
N ILE A 122 -0.10 10.32 10.88
CA ILE A 122 -1.25 9.42 10.74
C ILE A 122 -0.89 7.99 11.12
N PHE A 123 0.28 7.49 10.69
CA PHE A 123 0.73 6.15 11.04
C PHE A 123 0.98 6.00 12.54
N PHE A 124 1.54 7.03 13.18
CA PHE A 124 1.72 7.06 14.64
C PHE A 124 0.38 7.00 15.37
N LEU A 125 -0.61 7.79 14.95
CA LEU A 125 -1.97 7.75 15.51
C LEU A 125 -2.61 6.35 15.37
N TYR A 126 -2.38 5.66 14.25
CA TYR A 126 -2.84 4.27 14.09
C TYR A 126 -2.11 3.30 15.03
N ILE A 127 -0.80 3.45 15.23
CA ILE A 127 -0.01 2.59 16.13
C ILE A 127 -0.55 2.69 17.57
N LEU A 128 -0.97 3.89 17.99
CA LEU A 128 -1.68 4.18 19.24
C LEU A 128 -3.13 3.65 19.28
N ASN A 129 -3.59 2.99 18.22
CA ASN A 129 -4.95 2.45 18.05
C ASN A 129 -6.07 3.51 18.09
N LEU A 130 -5.81 4.74 17.65
CA LEU A 130 -6.80 5.84 17.72
C LEU A 130 -7.90 5.76 16.66
N PHE A 131 -7.75 4.91 15.64
CA PHE A 131 -8.79 4.66 14.65
C PHE A 131 -8.73 3.22 14.12
N SER A 132 -9.84 2.78 13.51
CA SER A 132 -10.01 1.41 13.03
C SER A 132 -9.29 1.13 11.71
N GLU A 133 -9.09 -0.14 11.41
CA GLU A 133 -8.51 -0.65 10.16
C GLU A 133 -9.33 -0.23 8.93
N LYS A 134 -10.66 -0.07 9.09
CA LYS A 134 -11.55 0.47 8.03
C LYS A 134 -11.18 1.90 7.66
N VAL A 135 -10.87 2.72 8.66
CA VAL A 135 -10.42 4.10 8.45
C VAL A 135 -9.02 4.12 7.86
N LEU A 136 -8.11 3.28 8.37
CA LEU A 136 -6.76 3.14 7.82
C LEU A 136 -6.76 2.78 6.33
N SER A 137 -7.62 1.85 5.90
CA SER A 137 -7.72 1.45 4.48
C SER A 137 -8.09 2.62 3.56
N LYS A 138 -8.99 3.51 4.02
CA LYS A 138 -9.38 4.73 3.29
C LYS A 138 -8.24 5.74 3.26
N ILE A 139 -7.59 5.97 4.40
CA ILE A 139 -6.43 6.86 4.53
C ILE A 139 -5.30 6.42 3.61
N LEU A 140 -4.94 5.13 3.57
CA LEU A 140 -3.87 4.62 2.72
C LEU A 140 -4.15 4.88 1.22
N LYS A 141 -5.42 4.73 0.79
CA LYS A 141 -5.82 5.07 -0.58
C LYS A 141 -5.66 6.56 -0.86
N PHE A 142 -6.05 7.41 0.09
CA PHE A 142 -5.90 8.87 -0.03
C PHE A 142 -4.43 9.30 -0.07
N LEU A 143 -3.60 8.80 0.84
CA LEU A 143 -2.17 9.11 0.89
C LEU A 143 -1.45 8.67 -0.39
N MET A 144 -1.76 7.50 -0.93
CA MET A 144 -1.22 7.04 -2.21
C MET A 144 -1.54 8.02 -3.36
N PHE A 145 -2.77 8.55 -3.41
CA PHE A 145 -3.16 9.57 -4.40
C PHE A 145 -2.48 10.92 -4.15
N LEU A 146 -2.36 11.33 -2.89
CA LEU A 146 -1.68 12.58 -2.53
C LEU A 146 -0.18 12.53 -2.86
N GLY A 147 0.50 11.42 -2.55
CA GLY A 147 1.89 11.19 -2.90
C GLY A 147 2.11 11.19 -4.41
N PHE A 148 1.14 10.68 -5.19
CA PHE A 148 1.14 10.82 -6.64
C PHE A 148 1.12 12.29 -7.05
N LEU A 149 0.16 13.09 -6.57
CA LEU A 149 0.07 14.52 -6.92
C LEU A 149 1.34 15.30 -6.57
N ILE A 150 1.94 15.04 -5.41
CA ILE A 150 3.12 15.76 -4.95
C ILE A 150 4.35 15.45 -5.80
N LEU A 151 4.49 14.22 -6.31
CA LEU A 151 5.59 13.85 -7.20
C LEU A 151 5.41 14.37 -8.63
N PHE A 152 4.24 14.91 -8.97
CA PHE A 152 3.98 15.61 -10.23
C PHE A 152 4.30 17.11 -10.19
N LEU A 153 4.36 17.70 -8.99
CA LEU A 153 4.71 19.11 -8.76
C LEU A 153 6.22 19.29 -8.75
#